data_AF-A0AAD9RUW8-F1
#
_entry.id   AF-A0AAD9RUW8-F1
#
_cell.length_a   1.000
_cell.length_b   1.000
_cell.length_c   1.000
_cell.angle_alpha   90.00
_cell.angle_beta   90.00
_cell.angle_gamma   90.00
#
_symmetry.space_group_name_H-M   'P 1'
#
loop_
_entity.id
_entity.type
_entity.pdbx_description
1 polymer ?
#
loop_
_entity_poly.entity_id
_entity_poly.type
_entity_poly.pdbx_seq_one_letter_code
_entity_poly.pdbx_strand_id
1 'polypeptide(L)'
;MKGLQIVTSVLLLAALCKAGSEEEHMKKLEQISTECADEQGLTKDQVEDSPRMICAGEELDKKMTCHMACFYKKVDVMQNGEVLMDKVKESLMPYTKDDKMKEELEEKLNGCKDKIAELSDECDKAAELSKCLLADSKMCKDLPPK
;
A
#
# COMPACT_ATOMS: atom_id res chain seq x y z
N MET A 1 -10.88 41.16 -27.78
CA MET A 1 -9.75 40.44 -27.12
C MET A 1 -9.90 40.46 -25.58
N LYS A 2 -10.99 39.92 -25.02
CA LYS A 2 -11.20 39.80 -23.56
C LYS A 2 -11.59 38.37 -23.12
N GLY A 3 -11.99 37.51 -24.06
CA GLY A 3 -12.37 36.12 -23.80
C GLY A 3 -11.21 35.11 -23.78
N LEU A 4 -10.03 35.47 -24.34
CA LEU A 4 -8.90 34.53 -24.41
C LEU A 4 -8.12 34.41 -23.09
N GLN A 5 -8.17 35.41 -22.21
CA GLN A 5 -7.45 35.37 -20.93
C GLN A 5 -8.18 34.61 -19.82
N ILE A 6 -9.50 34.42 -19.92
CA ILE A 6 -10.29 33.70 -18.91
C ILE A 6 -10.10 32.19 -19.05
N VAL A 7 -9.94 31.69 -20.28
CA VAL A 7 -9.80 30.25 -20.57
C VAL A 7 -8.46 29.70 -20.06
N THR A 8 -7.39 30.49 -20.10
CA THR A 8 -6.05 30.08 -19.67
C THR A 8 -5.94 29.94 -18.14
N SER A 9 -6.64 30.78 -17.37
CA SER A 9 -6.61 30.72 -15.89
C SER A 9 -7.38 29.53 -15.31
N VAL A 10 -8.43 29.04 -15.99
CA VAL A 10 -9.22 27.88 -15.53
C VAL A 10 -8.47 26.56 -15.75
N LEU A 11 -7.67 26.45 -16.81
CA LEU A 11 -6.85 25.26 -17.09
C LEU A 11 -5.69 25.09 -16.09
N LEU A 12 -5.14 26.18 -15.56
CA LEU A 12 -4.09 26.16 -14.52
C LEU A 12 -4.63 25.72 -13.15
N LEU A 13 -5.90 26.04 -12.82
CA LEU A 13 -6.53 25.64 -11.56
C LEU A 13 -6.82 24.14 -11.49
N ALA A 14 -7.19 23.51 -12.62
CA ALA A 14 -7.46 22.08 -12.67
C ALA A 14 -6.19 21.21 -12.43
N ALA A 15 -5.01 21.72 -12.80
CA ALA A 15 -3.74 21.03 -12.58
C ALA A 15 -3.30 21.07 -11.11
N LEU A 16 -3.62 22.14 -10.38
CA LEU A 16 -3.29 22.29 -8.95
C LEU A 16 -4.16 21.40 -8.05
N CYS A 17 -5.40 21.08 -8.44
CA CYS A 17 -6.26 20.19 -7.67
C CYS A 17 -5.76 18.74 -7.64
N LYS A 18 -5.05 18.26 -8.67
CA LYS A 18 -4.52 16.88 -8.68
C LYS A 18 -3.32 16.71 -7.75
N ALA A 19 -2.38 17.66 -7.78
CA ALA A 19 -1.16 17.59 -6.98
C ALA A 19 -1.43 17.67 -5.46
N GLY A 20 -2.40 18.48 -5.03
CA GLY A 20 -2.75 18.57 -3.61
C GLY A 20 -3.35 17.29 -3.03
N SER A 21 -4.12 16.53 -3.83
CA SER A 21 -4.79 15.31 -3.37
C SER A 21 -3.84 14.14 -3.13
N GLU A 22 -2.77 14.00 -3.92
CA GLU A 22 -1.80 12.92 -3.77
C GLU A 22 -0.89 13.15 -2.54
N GLU A 23 -0.41 14.37 -2.34
CA GLU A 23 0.42 14.71 -1.17
C GLU A 23 -0.35 14.53 0.15
N GLU A 24 -1.62 14.94 0.18
CA GLU A 24 -2.49 14.74 1.35
C GLU A 24 -2.72 13.26 1.63
N HIS A 25 -2.98 12.46 0.60
CA HIS A 25 -3.10 11.01 0.73
C HIS A 25 -1.83 10.37 1.30
N MET A 26 -0.66 10.72 0.79
CA MET A 26 0.61 10.17 1.26
C MET A 26 0.88 10.54 2.72
N LYS A 27 0.62 11.79 3.12
CA LYS A 27 0.73 12.21 4.53
C LYS A 27 -0.19 11.42 5.44
N LYS A 28 -1.43 11.16 5.00
CA LYS A 28 -2.39 10.35 5.76
C LYS A 28 -1.88 8.92 5.93
N LEU A 29 -1.32 8.30 4.89
CA LEU A 29 -0.75 6.96 4.97
C LEU A 29 0.49 6.91 5.89
N GLU A 30 1.35 7.92 5.83
CA GLU A 30 2.51 8.04 6.74
C GLU A 30 2.06 8.19 8.20
N GLN A 31 1.03 9.01 8.45
CA GLN A 31 0.45 9.17 9.78
C GLN A 31 -0.13 7.85 10.29
N ILE A 32 -0.94 7.15 9.49
CA ILE A 32 -1.50 5.84 9.86
C ILE A 32 -0.38 4.84 10.18
N SER A 33 0.66 4.80 9.34
CA SER A 33 1.82 3.92 9.56
C SER A 33 2.55 4.24 10.87
N THR A 34 2.72 5.51 11.19
CA THR A 34 3.36 5.98 12.44
C THR A 34 2.53 5.61 13.66
N GLU A 35 1.22 5.87 13.64
CA GLU A 35 0.32 5.48 14.73
C GLU A 35 0.37 3.97 14.98
N CYS A 36 0.33 3.16 13.93
CA CYS A 36 0.44 1.71 14.05
C CYS A 36 1.82 1.27 14.56
N ALA A 37 2.89 1.99 14.23
CA ALA A 37 4.23 1.69 14.73
C ALA A 37 4.30 1.89 16.25
N ASP A 38 3.75 3.01 16.71
CA ASP A 38 3.65 3.34 18.14
C ASP A 38 2.81 2.30 18.90
N GLU A 39 1.68 1.86 18.35
CA GLU A 39 0.81 0.83 18.93
C GLU A 39 1.54 -0.52 19.11
N GLN A 40 2.47 -0.86 18.20
CA GLN A 40 3.25 -2.11 18.28
C GLN A 40 4.62 -1.93 18.97
N GLY A 41 4.97 -0.71 19.37
CA GLY A 41 6.27 -0.37 19.94
C GLY A 41 7.42 -0.64 18.98
N LEU A 42 7.26 -0.21 17.73
CA LEU A 42 8.27 -0.19 16.68
C LEU A 42 8.83 1.21 16.50
N THR A 43 10.11 1.32 16.11
CA THR A 43 10.69 2.59 15.67
C THR A 43 10.38 2.84 14.20
N LYS A 44 10.47 4.12 13.78
CA LYS A 44 10.33 4.52 12.38
C LYS A 44 11.31 3.75 11.48
N ASP A 45 12.57 3.63 11.89
CA ASP A 45 13.61 2.91 11.12
C ASP A 45 13.24 1.44 10.89
N GLN A 46 12.66 0.76 11.89
CA GLN A 46 12.21 -0.63 11.73
C GLN A 46 11.11 -0.76 10.67
N VAL A 47 10.15 0.18 10.65
CA VAL A 47 9.06 0.20 9.68
C VAL A 47 9.57 0.54 8.28
N GLU A 48 10.47 1.52 8.15
CA GLU A 48 11.06 1.93 6.87
C GLU A 48 11.93 0.84 6.25
N ASP A 49 12.55 -0.01 7.07
CA ASP A 49 13.33 -1.16 6.60
C ASP A 49 12.48 -2.36 6.19
N SER A 50 11.21 -2.43 6.62
CA SER A 50 10.32 -3.58 6.37
C SER A 50 10.17 -3.96 4.89
N PRO A 51 10.12 -3.03 3.90
CA PRO A 51 10.07 -3.43 2.50
C PRO A 51 11.32 -4.18 2.06
N ARG A 52 12.51 -3.82 2.58
CA ARG A 52 13.76 -4.54 2.26
C ARG A 52 13.73 -5.95 2.84
N MET A 53 13.28 -6.09 4.08
CA MET A 53 13.14 -7.40 4.73
C MET A 53 12.23 -8.32 3.92
N ILE A 54 11.06 -7.81 3.48
CA ILE A 54 10.13 -8.55 2.61
C ILE A 54 10.82 -8.96 1.31
N CYS A 55 11.49 -8.03 0.63
CA CYS A 55 12.15 -8.29 -0.65
C CYS A 55 13.32 -9.29 -0.53
N ALA A 56 13.97 -9.34 0.64
CA ALA A 56 15.01 -10.31 0.95
C ALA A 56 14.46 -11.68 1.37
N GLY A 57 13.13 -11.82 1.52
CA GLY A 57 12.50 -13.04 2.03
C GLY A 57 12.81 -13.29 3.51
N GLU A 58 13.13 -12.25 4.27
CA GLU A 58 13.38 -12.34 5.70
C GLU A 58 12.08 -12.63 6.47
N GLU A 59 12.22 -13.36 7.57
CA GLU A 59 11.12 -13.51 8.51
C GLU A 59 10.89 -12.21 9.27
N LEU A 60 9.64 -11.78 9.30
CA LEU A 60 9.22 -10.58 10.00
C LEU A 60 8.83 -10.95 11.43
N ASP A 61 9.26 -10.15 12.40
CA ASP A 61 8.86 -10.36 13.78
C ASP A 61 7.34 -10.10 13.99
N LYS A 62 6.81 -10.57 15.12
CA LYS A 62 5.37 -10.46 15.40
C LYS A 62 4.88 -9.00 15.48
N LYS A 63 5.72 -8.08 15.94
CA LYS A 63 5.34 -6.66 16.00
C LYS A 63 5.20 -6.07 14.61
N MET A 64 6.12 -6.40 13.70
CA MET A 64 6.08 -5.95 12.32
C MET A 64 4.88 -6.52 11.56
N THR A 65 4.57 -7.80 11.73
CA THR A 65 3.37 -8.40 11.12
C THR A 65 2.08 -7.76 11.66
N CYS A 66 2.01 -7.46 12.96
CA CYS A 66 0.86 -6.78 13.55
C CYS A 66 0.79 -5.29 13.21
N HIS A 67 1.91 -4.64 12.90
CA HIS A 67 1.94 -3.29 12.33
C HIS A 67 1.22 -3.26 10.98
N MET A 68 1.50 -4.25 10.11
CA MET A 68 0.82 -4.38 8.82
C MET A 68 -0.69 -4.61 8.98
N ALA A 69 -1.10 -5.45 9.94
CA ALA A 69 -2.52 -5.65 10.23
C ALA A 69 -3.20 -4.37 10.74
N CYS A 70 -2.56 -3.62 11.64
CA CYS A 70 -3.05 -2.32 12.09
C CYS A 70 -3.23 -1.36 10.91
N PHE A 71 -2.22 -1.25 10.06
CA PHE A 71 -2.26 -0.39 8.87
C PHE A 71 -3.43 -0.77 7.97
N TYR A 72 -3.56 -2.06 7.65
CA TYR A 72 -4.63 -2.58 6.79
C TYR A 72 -6.04 -2.42 7.36
N LYS A 73 -6.20 -2.49 8.68
CA LYS A 73 -7.47 -2.14 9.33
C LYS A 73 -7.80 -0.65 9.18
N LYS A 74 -6.82 0.24 9.37
CA LYS A 74 -7.03 1.70 9.29
C LYS A 74 -7.25 2.21 7.86
N VAL A 75 -6.84 1.45 6.84
CA VAL A 75 -7.14 1.75 5.42
C VAL A 75 -8.29 0.91 4.86
N ASP A 76 -9.08 0.25 5.72
CA ASP A 76 -10.30 -0.51 5.38
C ASP A 76 -10.08 -1.70 4.42
N VAL A 77 -8.87 -2.25 4.33
CA VAL A 77 -8.59 -3.47 3.54
C VAL A 77 -8.59 -4.74 4.39
N MET A 78 -8.68 -4.62 5.72
CA MET A 78 -8.83 -5.72 6.65
C MET A 78 -9.92 -5.42 7.67
N GLN A 79 -10.79 -6.39 7.95
CA GLN A 79 -11.84 -6.27 8.96
C GLN A 79 -12.12 -7.63 9.59
N ASN A 80 -12.41 -7.66 10.89
CA ASN A 80 -12.71 -8.90 11.64
C ASN A 80 -11.64 -9.99 11.49
N GLY A 81 -10.36 -9.58 11.38
CA GLY A 81 -9.23 -10.50 11.19
C GLY A 81 -9.11 -11.10 9.78
N GLU A 82 -9.89 -10.60 8.82
CA GLU A 82 -9.88 -11.08 7.44
C GLU A 82 -9.47 -9.98 6.46
N VAL A 83 -8.67 -10.37 5.45
CA VAL A 83 -8.32 -9.49 4.33
C VAL A 83 -9.50 -9.39 3.37
N LEU A 84 -9.92 -8.17 3.08
CA LEU A 84 -10.97 -7.87 2.13
C LEU A 84 -10.36 -7.72 0.74
N MET A 85 -10.20 -8.82 0.00
CA MET A 85 -9.51 -8.84 -1.30
C MET A 85 -10.07 -7.84 -2.33
N ASP A 86 -11.39 -7.61 -2.31
CA ASP A 86 -12.03 -6.61 -3.17
C ASP A 86 -11.56 -5.20 -2.81
N LYS A 87 -11.38 -4.90 -1.52
CA LYS A 87 -10.85 -3.61 -1.04
C LYS A 87 -9.39 -3.44 -1.40
N VAL A 88 -8.59 -4.51 -1.30
CA VAL A 88 -7.20 -4.48 -1.78
C VAL A 88 -7.16 -4.12 -3.27
N LYS A 89 -8.00 -4.76 -4.09
CA LYS A 89 -8.10 -4.44 -5.52
C LYS A 89 -8.52 -2.99 -5.75
N GLU A 90 -9.59 -2.53 -5.08
CA GLU A 90 -10.07 -1.15 -5.17
C GLU A 90 -8.99 -0.13 -4.80
N SER A 91 -8.15 -0.42 -3.79
CA SER A 91 -7.05 0.44 -3.38
C SER A 91 -5.90 0.47 -4.39
N LEU A 92 -5.62 -0.63 -5.09
CA LEU A 92 -4.46 -0.74 -6.00
C LEU A 92 -4.78 -0.34 -7.45
N MET A 93 -6.01 -0.56 -7.91
CA MET A 93 -6.43 -0.27 -9.29
C MET A 93 -6.13 1.16 -9.76
N PRO A 94 -6.36 2.22 -8.96
CA PRO A 94 -6.06 3.61 -9.38
C PRO A 94 -4.58 3.85 -9.72
N TYR A 95 -3.67 3.02 -9.22
CA TYR A 95 -2.22 3.15 -9.42
C TYR A 95 -1.71 2.31 -10.60
N THR A 96 -2.56 1.48 -11.21
CA THR A 96 -2.24 0.67 -12.40
C THR A 96 -2.56 1.43 -13.68
N LYS A 97 -1.56 1.62 -14.55
CA LYS A 97 -1.62 2.59 -15.67
C LYS A 97 -2.17 2.01 -16.97
N ASP A 98 -2.09 0.70 -17.15
CA ASP A 98 -2.54 0.00 -18.36
C ASP A 98 -3.23 -1.32 -18.02
N ASP A 99 -3.97 -1.86 -19.00
CA ASP A 99 -4.79 -3.06 -18.79
C ASP A 99 -3.95 -4.33 -18.55
N LYS A 100 -2.72 -4.38 -19.09
CA LYS A 100 -1.80 -5.49 -18.81
C LYS A 100 -1.39 -5.50 -17.34
N MET A 101 -1.06 -4.34 -16.77
CA MET A 101 -0.76 -4.23 -15.33
C MET A 101 -1.98 -4.58 -14.46
N LYS A 102 -3.21 -4.32 -14.93
CA LYS A 102 -4.42 -4.73 -14.20
C LYS A 102 -4.59 -6.24 -14.21
N GLU A 103 -4.43 -6.90 -15.35
CA GLU A 103 -4.48 -8.36 -15.48
C GLU A 103 -3.41 -9.02 -14.59
N GLU A 104 -2.16 -8.53 -14.66
CA GLU A 104 -1.06 -9.01 -13.80
C GLU A 104 -1.38 -8.83 -12.30
N LEU A 105 -1.99 -7.72 -11.92
CA LEU A 105 -2.42 -7.49 -10.54
C LEU A 105 -3.57 -8.42 -10.13
N GLU A 106 -4.54 -8.67 -10.99
CA GLU A 106 -5.64 -9.60 -10.72
C GLU A 106 -5.12 -11.03 -10.51
N GLU A 107 -4.25 -11.52 -11.40
CA GLU A 107 -3.60 -12.82 -11.25
C GLU A 107 -2.81 -12.90 -9.94
N LYS A 108 -2.06 -11.85 -9.61
CA LYS A 108 -1.29 -11.78 -8.37
C LYS A 108 -2.19 -11.83 -7.14
N LEU A 109 -3.27 -11.04 -7.10
CA LEU A 109 -4.22 -11.02 -5.99
C LEU A 109 -4.91 -12.37 -5.79
N ASN A 110 -5.27 -13.07 -6.88
CA ASN A 110 -5.81 -14.43 -6.79
C ASN A 110 -4.81 -15.38 -6.14
N GLY A 111 -3.53 -15.32 -6.53
CA GLY A 111 -2.47 -16.11 -5.90
C GLY A 111 -2.25 -15.78 -4.43
N CYS A 112 -2.42 -14.51 -4.03
CA CYS A 112 -2.31 -14.10 -2.62
C CYS A 112 -3.45 -14.67 -1.77
N LYS A 113 -4.67 -14.66 -2.30
CA LYS A 113 -5.88 -15.08 -1.59
C LYS A 113 -5.76 -16.50 -1.04
N ASP A 114 -5.25 -17.42 -1.85
CA ASP A 114 -5.13 -18.83 -1.46
C ASP A 114 -4.16 -19.01 -0.29
N LYS A 115 -3.01 -18.32 -0.31
CA LYS A 115 -2.01 -18.36 0.78
C LYS A 115 -2.54 -17.75 2.07
N ILE A 116 -3.25 -16.63 1.96
CA ILE A 116 -3.84 -15.93 3.13
C ILE A 116 -4.91 -16.80 3.79
N ALA A 117 -5.69 -17.55 3.00
CA ALA A 117 -6.76 -18.40 3.52
C ALA A 117 -6.27 -19.58 4.39
N GLU A 118 -5.00 -19.97 4.26
CA GLU A 118 -4.38 -21.02 5.09
C GLU A 118 -3.97 -20.53 6.48
N LEU A 119 -3.96 -19.21 6.69
CA LEU A 119 -3.50 -18.59 7.94
C LEU A 119 -4.68 -18.31 8.87
N SER A 120 -4.47 -18.47 10.18
CA SER A 120 -5.51 -18.21 11.21
C SER A 120 -5.34 -16.86 11.90
N ASP A 121 -4.11 -16.36 12.00
CA ASP A 121 -3.78 -15.13 12.71
C ASP A 121 -3.83 -13.92 11.76
N GLU A 122 -4.45 -12.83 12.20
CA GLU A 122 -4.65 -11.64 11.37
C GLU A 122 -3.36 -10.89 11.05
N CYS A 123 -2.37 -10.90 11.94
CA CYS A 123 -1.06 -10.29 11.70
C CYS A 123 -0.32 -11.08 10.62
N ASP A 124 -0.38 -12.41 10.69
CA ASP A 124 0.25 -13.29 9.73
C ASP A 124 -0.41 -13.16 8.35
N LYS A 125 -1.75 -13.05 8.29
CA LYS A 125 -2.50 -12.74 7.06
C LYS A 125 -2.07 -11.41 6.44
N ALA A 126 -1.92 -10.37 7.25
CA ALA A 126 -1.46 -9.06 6.78
C ALA A 126 -0.03 -9.15 6.23
N ALA A 127 0.86 -9.84 6.93
CA ALA A 127 2.22 -10.04 6.47
C ALA A 127 2.28 -10.83 5.16
N GLU A 128 1.46 -11.87 5.01
CA GLU A 128 1.39 -12.66 3.78
C GLU A 128 0.84 -11.84 2.61
N LEU A 129 -0.14 -10.96 2.85
CA LEU A 129 -0.60 -10.02 1.82
C LEU A 129 0.55 -9.11 1.36
N SER A 130 1.29 -8.49 2.30
CA SER A 130 2.44 -7.63 2.00
C SER A 130 3.53 -8.38 1.22
N LYS A 131 3.91 -9.57 1.70
CA LYS A 131 4.89 -10.44 1.04
C LYS A 131 4.43 -10.78 -0.37
N CYS A 132 3.19 -11.22 -0.53
CA CYS A 132 2.66 -11.59 -1.82
C CYS A 132 2.64 -10.41 -2.81
N LEU A 133 2.18 -9.22 -2.39
CA LEU A 133 2.13 -8.02 -3.24
C LEU A 133 3.52 -7.49 -3.64
N LEU A 134 4.50 -7.59 -2.75
CA LEU A 134 5.83 -7.02 -2.97
C LEU A 134 6.82 -8.01 -3.60
N ALA A 135 6.67 -9.32 -3.37
CA ALA A 135 7.53 -10.33 -3.96
C ALA A 135 7.61 -10.14 -5.49
N ASP A 136 8.84 -10.18 -6.01
CA ASP A 136 9.20 -9.99 -7.42
C ASP A 136 8.75 -8.67 -8.08
N SER A 137 8.22 -7.74 -7.29
CA SER A 137 7.80 -6.43 -7.76
C SER A 137 8.99 -5.61 -8.26
N LYS A 138 8.71 -4.64 -9.13
CA LYS A 138 9.71 -3.66 -9.55
C LYS A 138 10.32 -2.91 -8.36
N MET A 139 9.53 -2.67 -7.30
CA MET A 139 10.01 -2.04 -6.08
C MET A 139 11.15 -2.82 -5.43
N CYS A 140 11.04 -4.15 -5.31
CA CYS A 140 12.12 -4.97 -4.77
C CYS A 140 13.40 -4.94 -5.62
N LYS A 141 13.26 -4.76 -6.93
CA LYS A 141 14.40 -4.65 -7.86
C LYS A 141 15.09 -3.29 -7.80
N ASP A 142 14.35 -2.25 -7.45
CA ASP A 142 14.80 -0.86 -7.43
C ASP A 142 15.25 -0.39 -6.03
N LEU A 143 15.07 -1.20 -4.98
CA LEU A 143 15.51 -0.86 -3.62
C LEU A 143 17.06 -0.76 -3.58
N PRO A 144 17.62 0.37 -3.12
CA PRO A 144 19.07 0.51 -3.00
C PRO A 144 19.63 -0.50 -1.97
N PRO A 145 20.92 -0.87 -2.07
CA PRO A 145 21.60 -1.57 -0.98
C PRO A 145 21.61 -0.70 0.29
N LYS A 146 21.73 -1.34 1.47
CA LYS A 146 21.99 -0.62 2.73
C LYS A 146 23.43 -0.13 2.79
#